data_AF-A0A453SWU4-F1
#
_entry.id   AF-A0A453SWU4-F1
#
_cell.length_a   1.000
_cell.length_b   1.000
_cell.length_c   1.000
_cell.angle_alpha   90.00
_cell.angle_beta   90.00
_cell.angle_gamma   90.00
#
_symmetry.space_group_name_H-M   'P 1'
#
loop_
_entity.id
_entity.type
_entity.pdbx_description
1 polymer ?
#
loop_
_entity_poly.entity_id
_entity_poly.type
_entity_poly.pdbx_seq_one_letter_code
_entity_poly.pdbx_strand_id
1 'polypeptide(L)'
;MASALKFPIPESTDVGVFSILASKLRTRQQNIAEITEMIHVASLLHDDVLDDADTRRGVTSLNCIMGNKLSVLAGDFLLSRACVALAALGNTEVVSLMATAVGHLVTGETMQMSTSREQRRRLNSASLS
;
A
#
# COMPACT_ATOMS: atom_id res chain seq x y z
N MET A 1 18.90 -63.12 -32.11
CA MET A 1 19.62 -61.83 -32.13
C MET A 1 18.57 -60.75 -31.96
N ALA A 2 18.53 -60.12 -30.78
CA ALA A 2 17.33 -59.53 -30.17
C ALA A 2 16.88 -58.20 -30.80
N SER A 3 15.56 -58.08 -30.98
CA SER A 3 14.83 -56.85 -31.27
C SER A 3 14.62 -56.08 -29.97
N ALA A 4 15.20 -54.88 -29.86
CA ALA A 4 15.03 -54.01 -28.70
C ALA A 4 13.87 -53.02 -28.94
N LEU A 5 12.85 -53.13 -28.10
CA LEU A 5 11.71 -52.23 -27.98
C LEU A 5 12.14 -50.76 -27.89
N LYS A 6 11.76 -49.94 -28.87
CA LYS A 6 11.69 -48.48 -28.73
C LYS A 6 10.49 -48.15 -27.84
N PHE A 7 10.71 -48.07 -26.53
CA PHE A 7 9.75 -47.41 -25.64
C PHE A 7 9.86 -45.89 -25.84
N PRO A 8 8.74 -45.16 -25.98
CA PRO A 8 8.77 -43.71 -25.95
C PRO A 8 9.17 -43.25 -24.54
N ILE A 9 10.24 -42.47 -24.45
CA ILE A 9 10.55 -41.70 -23.25
C ILE A 9 9.49 -40.58 -23.20
N PRO A 10 8.70 -40.43 -22.12
CA PRO A 10 7.73 -39.35 -22.06
C PRO A 10 8.47 -38.00 -21.97
N GLU A 11 8.26 -37.15 -22.97
CA GLU A 11 8.77 -35.78 -23.02
C GLU A 11 8.07 -34.90 -21.96
N SER A 12 8.84 -34.52 -20.93
CA SER A 12 8.84 -33.22 -20.22
C SER A 12 7.50 -32.48 -19.99
N THR A 13 6.54 -33.09 -19.30
CA THR A 13 5.35 -32.38 -18.78
C THR A 13 5.64 -31.45 -17.59
N ASP A 14 6.79 -31.58 -16.94
CA ASP A 14 7.09 -30.91 -15.66
C ASP A 14 7.47 -29.42 -15.78
N VAL A 15 8.15 -29.05 -16.87
CA VAL A 15 8.63 -27.67 -17.10
C VAL A 15 7.47 -26.68 -17.33
N GLY A 16 6.40 -27.13 -17.97
CA GLY A 16 5.22 -26.31 -18.26
C GLY A 16 4.41 -25.96 -17.01
N VAL A 17 4.24 -26.91 -16.09
CA VAL A 17 3.47 -26.70 -14.85
C VAL A 17 4.19 -25.73 -13.92
N PHE A 18 5.51 -25.87 -13.76
CA PHE A 18 6.31 -24.97 -12.94
C PHE A 18 6.25 -23.52 -13.45
N SER A 19 6.35 -23.31 -14.77
CA SER A 19 6.22 -21.99 -15.39
C SER A 19 4.86 -21.33 -15.12
N ILE A 20 3.76 -22.10 -15.22
CA ILE A 20 2.40 -21.61 -14.94
C ILE A 20 2.23 -21.24 -13.47
N LEU A 21 2.77 -22.03 -12.54
CA LEU A 21 2.71 -21.72 -11.11
C LEU A 21 3.51 -20.46 -10.79
N ALA A 22 4.72 -20.34 -11.36
CA ALA A 22 5.58 -19.17 -11.18
C ALA A 22 4.91 -17.88 -11.72
N SER A 23 4.23 -17.94 -12.87
CA SER A 23 3.51 -16.78 -13.41
C SER A 23 2.31 -16.40 -12.54
N LYS A 24 1.51 -17.38 -12.09
CA LYS A 24 0.39 -17.14 -11.17
C LYS A 24 0.83 -16.51 -9.84
N LEU A 25 1.93 -16.98 -9.26
CA LEU A 25 2.49 -16.41 -8.03
C LEU A 25 2.93 -14.96 -8.26
N ARG A 26 3.63 -14.69 -9.36
CA ARG A 26 4.07 -13.34 -9.72
C ARG A 26 2.90 -12.37 -9.86
N THR A 27 1.83 -12.77 -10.55
CA THR A 27 0.64 -11.93 -10.69
C THR A 27 0.01 -11.61 -9.33
N ARG A 28 -0.09 -12.60 -8.44
CA ARG A 28 -0.61 -12.37 -7.08
C ARG A 28 0.25 -11.38 -6.28
N GLN A 29 1.57 -11.52 -6.37
CA GLN A 29 2.51 -10.60 -5.71
C GLN A 29 2.40 -9.18 -6.27
N GLN A 30 2.30 -9.05 -7.59
CA GLN A 30 2.11 -7.75 -8.26
C GLN A 30 0.82 -7.07 -7.82
N ASN A 31 -0.29 -7.81 -7.74
CA ASN A 31 -1.56 -7.26 -7.29
C ASN A 31 -1.47 -6.71 -5.86
N ILE A 32 -0.83 -7.45 -4.94
CA ILE A 32 -0.64 -6.98 -3.56
C ILE A 32 0.29 -5.76 -3.54
N ALA A 33 1.38 -5.77 -4.30
CA ALA A 33 2.30 -4.63 -4.36
C ALA A 33 1.62 -3.35 -4.87
N GLU A 34 0.78 -3.46 -5.91
CA GLU A 34 0.01 -2.34 -6.45
C GLU A 34 -0.98 -1.79 -5.41
N ILE A 35 -1.67 -2.67 -4.70
CA ILE A 35 -2.58 -2.30 -3.60
C ILE A 35 -1.82 -1.55 -2.50
N THR A 36 -0.70 -2.10 -2.05
CA THR A 36 0.11 -1.48 -0.99
C THR A 36 0.62 -0.11 -1.42
N GLU A 37 1.05 0.04 -2.67
CA GLU A 37 1.50 1.33 -3.19
C GLU A 37 0.35 2.35 -3.29
N MET A 38 -0.86 1.93 -3.70
CA MET A 38 -2.03 2.82 -3.68
C MET A 38 -2.33 3.34 -2.28
N ILE A 39 -2.27 2.47 -1.26
CA ILE A 39 -2.45 2.86 0.15
C ILE A 39 -1.33 3.80 0.60
N HIS A 40 -0.09 3.52 0.21
CA HIS A 40 1.07 4.36 0.53
C HIS A 40 0.93 5.77 -0.05
N VAL A 41 0.58 5.88 -1.33
CA VAL A 41 0.40 7.19 -1.97
C VAL A 41 -0.81 7.93 -1.36
N ALA A 42 -1.90 7.21 -1.03
CA ALA A 42 -3.03 7.81 -0.34
C ALA A 42 -2.62 8.42 1.01
N SER A 43 -1.82 7.70 1.82
CA SER A 43 -1.34 8.22 3.11
C SER A 43 -0.46 9.46 2.91
N LEU A 44 0.45 9.44 1.92
CA LEU A 44 1.32 10.60 1.65
C LEU A 44 0.51 11.86 1.29
N LEU A 45 -0.58 11.72 0.54
CA LEU A 45 -1.46 12.85 0.19
C LEU A 45 -2.21 13.40 1.40
N HIS A 46 -2.61 12.54 2.32
CA HIS A 46 -3.25 12.95 3.58
C HIS A 46 -2.23 13.59 4.53
N ASP A 47 -1.04 13.01 4.68
CA ASP A 47 0.05 13.53 5.51
C ASP A 47 0.48 14.93 5.05
N ASP A 48 0.59 15.18 3.74
CA ASP A 48 0.94 16.51 3.21
C ASP A 48 -0.03 17.60 3.68
N VAL A 49 -1.32 17.25 3.85
CA VAL A 49 -2.35 18.14 4.39
C VAL A 49 -2.26 18.24 5.91
N LEU A 50 -1.95 17.15 6.62
CA LEU A 50 -1.83 17.15 8.09
C LEU A 50 -0.62 17.95 8.57
N ASP A 51 0.48 17.92 7.83
CA ASP A 51 1.76 18.55 8.17
C ASP A 51 1.91 19.98 7.64
N ASP A 52 0.92 20.51 6.91
CA ASP A 52 1.03 21.76 6.14
C ASP A 52 2.31 21.78 5.27
N ALA A 53 2.62 20.65 4.62
CA ALA A 53 3.87 20.50 3.88
C ALA A 53 3.86 21.34 2.60
N ASP A 54 4.87 22.20 2.41
CA ASP A 54 5.05 22.99 1.18
C ASP A 54 5.64 22.20 0.01
N THR A 55 6.39 21.13 0.32
CA THR A 55 7.06 20.28 -0.68
C THR A 55 7.11 18.82 -0.23
N ARG A 56 7.07 17.89 -1.19
CA ARG A 56 7.31 16.46 -1.00
C ARG A 56 8.40 15.99 -1.97
N ARG A 57 9.50 15.45 -1.43
CA ARG A 57 10.68 14.99 -2.19
C ARG A 57 11.25 16.03 -3.18
N GLY A 58 11.22 17.31 -2.79
CA GLY A 58 11.74 18.42 -3.61
C GLY A 58 10.79 18.93 -4.70
N VAL A 59 9.58 18.37 -4.80
CA VAL A 59 8.50 18.85 -5.67
C VAL A 59 7.43 19.52 -4.81
N THR A 60 6.76 20.55 -5.32
CA THR A 60 5.63 21.16 -4.62
C THR A 60 4.57 20.11 -4.31
N SER A 61 4.11 20.08 -3.07
CA SER A 61 3.09 19.14 -2.59
C SER A 61 1.73 19.41 -3.25
N LEU A 62 0.86 18.39 -3.32
CA LEU A 62 -0.43 18.54 -4.00
C LEU A 62 -1.34 19.56 -3.31
N ASN A 63 -1.28 19.65 -1.98
CA ASN A 63 -2.04 20.60 -1.18
C ASN A 63 -1.62 22.05 -1.48
N CYS A 64 -0.35 22.31 -1.76
CA CYS A 64 0.10 23.65 -2.14
C CYS A 64 -0.31 24.04 -3.58
N ILE A 65 -0.43 23.07 -4.49
CA ILE A 65 -0.85 23.35 -5.88
C ILE A 65 -2.37 23.47 -5.99
N MET A 66 -3.11 22.54 -5.36
CA MET A 66 -4.54 22.32 -5.60
C MET A 66 -5.42 22.54 -4.36
N GLY A 67 -4.81 22.83 -3.22
CA GLY A 67 -5.50 23.02 -1.94
C GLY A 67 -5.77 21.72 -1.18
N ASN A 68 -6.00 21.89 0.13
CA ASN A 68 -6.20 20.78 1.07
C ASN A 68 -7.41 19.91 0.69
N LYS A 69 -8.52 20.52 0.23
CA LYS A 69 -9.76 19.78 -0.09
C LYS A 69 -9.55 18.76 -1.21
N LEU A 70 -8.88 19.16 -2.30
CA LEU A 70 -8.64 18.24 -3.41
C LEU A 70 -7.64 17.15 -3.02
N SER A 71 -6.64 17.48 -2.20
CA SER A 71 -5.63 16.53 -1.71
C SER A 71 -6.26 15.44 -0.85
N VAL A 72 -7.18 15.81 0.06
CA VAL A 72 -7.95 14.85 0.85
C VAL A 72 -8.79 13.94 -0.06
N LEU A 73 -9.53 14.52 -1.02
CA LEU A 73 -10.35 13.74 -1.96
C LEU A 73 -9.51 12.80 -2.85
N ALA A 74 -8.31 13.21 -3.24
CA ALA A 74 -7.40 12.38 -4.01
C ALA A 74 -6.89 11.18 -3.19
N GLY A 75 -6.57 11.40 -1.91
CA GLY A 75 -6.24 10.31 -0.99
C GLY A 75 -7.42 9.35 -0.78
N ASP A 76 -8.63 9.88 -0.56
CA ASP A 76 -9.84 9.06 -0.40
C ASP A 76 -10.15 8.23 -1.64
N PHE A 77 -9.95 8.80 -2.83
CA PHE A 77 -10.11 8.10 -4.09
C PHE A 77 -9.12 6.93 -4.22
N LEU A 78 -7.84 7.15 -3.94
CA LEU A 78 -6.82 6.09 -4.00
C LEU A 78 -7.09 4.99 -2.97
N LEU A 79 -7.46 5.35 -1.74
CA LEU A 79 -7.80 4.38 -0.71
C LEU A 79 -9.05 3.57 -1.10
N SER A 80 -10.07 4.21 -1.68
CA SER A 80 -11.26 3.53 -2.21
C SER A 80 -10.89 2.52 -3.30
N ARG A 81 -10.01 2.90 -4.24
CA ARG A 81 -9.50 2.02 -5.29
C ARG A 81 -8.72 0.83 -4.72
N ALA A 82 -7.89 1.05 -3.71
CA ALA A 82 -7.17 -0.02 -3.01
C ALA A 82 -8.14 -0.99 -2.32
N CYS A 83 -9.21 -0.50 -1.69
CA CYS A 83 -10.25 -1.35 -1.08
C CYS A 83 -10.97 -2.23 -2.11
N VAL A 84 -11.31 -1.68 -3.28
CA VAL A 84 -11.92 -2.45 -4.38
C VAL A 84 -10.96 -3.55 -4.86
N ALA A 85 -9.68 -3.21 -5.05
CA ALA A 85 -8.66 -4.16 -5.48
C ALA A 85 -8.41 -5.26 -4.42
N LEU A 86 -8.38 -4.91 -3.13
CA LEU A 86 -8.31 -5.86 -2.01
C LEU A 86 -9.48 -6.83 -2.00
N ALA A 87 -10.70 -6.33 -2.14
CA ALA A 87 -11.89 -7.17 -2.20
C ALA A 87 -11.84 -8.14 -3.41
N ALA A 88 -11.32 -7.68 -4.54
CA ALA A 88 -11.17 -8.50 -5.75
C ALA A 88 -10.14 -9.64 -5.60
N LEU A 89 -9.25 -9.61 -4.61
CA LEU A 89 -8.35 -10.74 -4.31
C LEU A 89 -9.11 -11.98 -3.83
N GLY A 90 -10.32 -11.82 -3.27
CA GLY A 90 -11.13 -12.92 -2.76
C GLY A 90 -10.49 -13.67 -1.57
N ASN A 91 -9.52 -13.06 -0.90
CA ASN A 91 -8.81 -13.63 0.24
C ASN A 91 -9.04 -12.76 1.49
N THR A 92 -9.93 -13.22 2.37
CA THR A 92 -10.34 -12.50 3.58
C THR A 92 -9.23 -12.32 4.60
N GLU A 93 -8.27 -13.25 4.66
CA GLU A 93 -7.10 -13.14 5.54
C GLU A 93 -6.22 -11.96 5.12
N VAL A 94 -5.95 -11.83 3.81
CA VAL A 94 -5.19 -10.70 3.26
C VAL A 94 -5.94 -9.39 3.48
N VAL A 95 -7.25 -9.35 3.21
CA VAL A 95 -8.08 -8.16 3.44
C VAL A 95 -8.04 -7.74 4.92
N SER A 96 -8.19 -8.70 5.84
CA SER A 96 -8.13 -8.45 7.28
C SER A 96 -6.76 -7.90 7.70
N LEU A 97 -5.68 -8.54 7.26
CA LEU A 97 -4.32 -8.11 7.58
C LEU A 97 -4.04 -6.68 7.08
N MET A 98 -4.44 -6.36 5.85
CA MET A 98 -4.26 -5.03 5.27
C MET A 98 -5.12 -3.98 5.98
N ALA A 99 -6.37 -4.30 6.32
CA ALA A 99 -7.23 -3.40 7.09
C ALA A 99 -6.66 -3.13 8.49
N THR A 100 -6.13 -4.15 9.17
CA THR A 100 -5.42 -3.98 10.45
C THR A 100 -4.20 -3.08 10.30
N ALA A 101 -3.39 -3.29 9.25
CA ALA A 101 -2.22 -2.45 8.98
C ALA A 101 -2.60 -0.98 8.77
N VAL A 102 -3.64 -0.70 7.97
CA VAL A 102 -4.17 0.66 7.78
C VAL A 102 -4.66 1.25 9.11
N GLY A 103 -5.37 0.47 9.93
CA GLY A 103 -5.80 0.90 11.26
C GLY A 103 -4.63 1.26 12.18
N HIS A 104 -3.53 0.51 12.12
CA HIS A 104 -2.31 0.85 12.86
C HIS A 104 -1.64 2.13 12.35
N LEU A 105 -1.63 2.39 11.03
CA LEU A 105 -1.12 3.64 10.47
C LEU A 105 -1.90 4.85 11.01
N VAL A 106 -3.23 4.80 10.96
CA VAL A 106 -4.10 5.87 11.46
C VAL A 106 -3.92 6.08 12.97
N THR A 107 -3.76 4.99 13.73
CA THR A 107 -3.50 5.06 15.18
C THR A 107 -2.15 5.74 15.45
N GLY A 108 -1.10 5.36 14.73
CA GLY A 108 0.23 5.95 14.84
C GLY A 108 0.20 7.45 14.56
N GLU A 109 -0.48 7.87 13.50
CA GLU A 109 -0.62 9.27 13.13
C GLU A 109 -1.37 10.08 14.20
N THR A 110 -2.48 9.54 14.71
CA THR A 110 -3.26 10.17 15.79
C THR A 110 -2.41 10.37 17.06
N MET A 111 -1.55 9.42 17.39
CA MET A 111 -0.62 9.53 18.53
C MET A 111 0.40 10.66 18.32
N GLN A 112 0.96 10.79 17.12
CA GLN A 112 1.91 11.86 16.79
C GLN A 112 1.26 13.25 16.87
N MET A 113 0.04 13.40 16.35
CA MET A 113 -0.74 14.63 16.45
C MET A 113 -1.01 15.03 17.91
N SER A 114 -1.36 14.06 18.77
CA SER A 114 -1.65 14.32 20.18
C SER A 114 -0.42 14.81 20.95
N THR A 115 0.74 14.19 20.69
CA THR A 115 2.03 14.53 21.31
C THR A 115 2.48 15.92 20.88
N SER A 116 2.39 16.22 19.59
CA SER A 116 2.77 17.52 19.02
C SER A 116 1.93 18.67 19.59
N ARG A 117 0.62 18.44 19.79
CA ARG A 117 -0.29 19.40 20.44
C ARG A 117 0.08 19.65 21.90
N GLU A 118 0.40 18.60 22.66
CA GLU A 118 0.82 18.73 24.05
C GLU A 118 2.14 19.51 24.18
N GLN A 119 3.14 19.17 23.36
CA GLN A 119 4.41 19.89 23.33
C GLN A 119 4.22 21.37 23.01
N ARG A 120 3.37 21.70 22.04
CA ARG A 120 3.04 23.10 21.70
C ARG A 120 2.36 23.83 22.86
N ARG A 121 1.48 23.17 23.61
CA ARG A 121 0.86 23.75 24.82
C ARG A 121 1.88 24.04 25.91
N ARG A 122 2.81 23.12 26.16
CA ARG A 122 3.87 23.29 27.18
C ARG A 122 4.81 24.45 26.86
N LEU A 123 5.20 24.60 25.58
CA LEU A 123 6.03 25.72 25.13
C LEU A 123 5.31 27.07 25.32
N ASN A 124 4.02 27.13 25.00
CA ASN A 124 3.23 28.34 25.18
C ASN A 124 3.04 28.71 26.66
N SER A 125 2.86 27.74 27.56
CA SER A 125 2.76 28.02 29.00
C SER A 125 4.09 28.46 29.63
N ALA A 126 5.23 27.97 29.12
CA ALA A 126 6.56 28.37 29.62
C ALA A 126 7.02 29.73 29.08
N SER A 127 6.45 30.21 27.98
CA SER A 127 6.75 31.53 27.40
C SER A 127 5.95 32.67 28.05
N LEU A 128 4.96 32.33 28.87
CA LEU A 128 4.06 33.27 29.59
C LEU A 128 4.40 33.38 31.08
N SER A 129 5.43 32.68 31.56
CA SER A 129 5.96 32.69 32.93
C SER A 129 7.37 33.29 32.96
#